data_AF-A0A7X6W2B5-F1
#
_entry.id   AF-A0A7X6W2B5-F1
#
_cell.length_a   1.000
_cell.length_b   1.000
_cell.length_c   1.000
_cell.angle_alpha   90.00
_cell.angle_beta   90.00
_cell.angle_gamma   90.00
#
_symmetry.space_group_name_H-M   'P 1'
#
loop_
_entity.id
_entity.type
_entity.pdbx_description
1 polymer ?
#
loop_
_entity_poly.entity_id
_entity_poly.type
_entity_poly.pdbx_seq_one_letter_code
_entity_poly.pdbx_strand_id
1 'polypeptide(L)'
;MARFKRGDRVVVTPRQVTAADRKSGLYYAHFAGLHGTVDQVYEEEGEVCVEVDQDSLPESFERRHLGIQEYVQQRWLNGISEHERRNLPEEQRSLRLKYTIMVAPDDLVPEGQAKKSRPAEKAAPGSGEGTKPATPRLQETDLTAAEEAYFEEIRRRANQ
;
A
#
# COMPACT_ATOMS: atom_id res chain seq x y z
N MET A 1 12.72 8.90 -22.71
CA MET A 1 11.32 8.47 -22.92
C MET A 1 10.75 8.13 -21.55
N ALA A 2 9.58 8.69 -21.19
CA ALA A 2 8.95 8.40 -19.91
C ALA A 2 8.60 6.91 -19.81
N ARG A 3 9.18 6.23 -18.81
CA ARG A 3 9.01 4.79 -18.56
C ARG A 3 7.60 4.44 -18.04
N PHE A 4 6.89 5.44 -17.52
CA PHE A 4 5.55 5.34 -16.93
C PHE A 4 4.63 6.40 -17.52
N LYS A 5 3.33 6.10 -17.56
CA LYS A 5 2.28 7.02 -17.99
C LYS A 5 1.26 7.23 -16.87
N ARG A 6 0.54 8.35 -16.95
CA ARG A 6 -0.60 8.61 -16.05
C ARG A 6 -1.63 7.49 -16.13
N GLY A 7 -2.06 7.01 -14.97
CA GLY A 7 -3.01 5.91 -14.82
C GLY A 7 -2.36 4.52 -14.78
N ASP A 8 -1.05 4.39 -14.95
CA ASP A 8 -0.37 3.11 -14.81
C ASP A 8 -0.40 2.65 -13.34
N ARG A 9 -0.71 1.38 -13.13
CA ARG A 9 -0.60 0.70 -11.84
C ARG A 9 0.86 0.39 -11.55
N VAL A 10 1.34 0.77 -10.37
CA VAL A 10 2.74 0.63 -9.98
C VAL A 10 2.88 0.17 -8.53
N VAL A 11 3.96 -0.56 -8.27
CA VAL A 11 4.43 -0.95 -6.93
C VAL A 11 5.80 -0.33 -6.70
N VAL A 12 6.02 0.18 -5.49
CA VAL A 12 7.33 0.66 -5.06
C VAL A 12 8.21 -0.51 -4.64
N THR A 13 9.39 -0.62 -5.24
CA THR A 13 10.33 -1.71 -5.02
C THR A 13 11.01 -1.57 -3.65
N PRO A 14 11.13 -2.65 -2.86
CA PRO A 14 11.93 -2.64 -1.65
C PRO A 14 13.42 -2.53 -2.00
N ARG A 15 14.10 -1.50 -1.49
CA ARG A 15 15.55 -1.33 -1.57
C ARG A 15 16.11 -0.65 -0.33
N GLN A 16 17.43 -0.68 -0.19
CA GLN A 16 18.10 0.01 0.90
C GLN A 16 18.16 1.51 0.64
N VAL A 17 17.82 2.31 1.65
CA VAL A 17 17.88 3.77 1.59
C VAL A 17 19.33 4.22 1.48
N THR A 18 19.66 4.93 0.42
CA THR A 18 21.01 5.49 0.19
C THR A 18 21.14 6.89 0.78
N ALA A 19 22.37 7.42 0.87
CA ALA A 19 22.60 8.79 1.32
C ALA A 19 22.01 9.84 0.35
N ALA A 20 21.92 9.51 -0.95
CA ALA A 20 21.28 10.37 -1.95
C ALA A 20 19.78 10.50 -1.69
N ASP A 21 19.10 9.41 -1.31
CA ASP A 21 17.66 9.42 -1.02
C ASP A 21 17.31 10.23 0.22
N ARG A 22 18.18 10.22 1.24
CA ARG A 22 18.00 11.06 2.43
C ARG A 22 18.09 12.55 2.10
N LYS A 23 18.79 12.90 1.01
CA LYS A 23 18.94 14.28 0.54
C LYS A 23 17.83 14.68 -0.41
N SER A 24 17.41 13.78 -1.31
CA SER A 24 16.34 14.05 -2.27
C SER A 24 14.94 13.90 -1.67
N GLY A 25 14.78 13.05 -0.65
CA GLY A 25 13.48 12.73 -0.08
C GLY A 25 12.58 11.87 -0.97
N LEU A 26 13.13 11.32 -2.07
CA LEU A 26 12.38 10.55 -3.07
C LEU A 26 12.16 9.09 -2.70
N TYR A 27 12.86 8.59 -1.68
CA TYR A 27 12.69 7.21 -1.23
C TYR A 27 12.85 7.10 0.29
N TYR A 28 11.85 6.49 0.92
CA TYR A 28 11.90 6.08 2.32
C TYR A 28 11.60 4.59 2.44
N ALA A 29 12.18 3.94 3.47
CA ALA A 29 12.00 2.51 3.69
C ALA A 29 10.53 2.09 3.86
N HIS A 30 9.68 2.98 4.39
CA HIS A 30 8.25 2.72 4.58
C HIS A 30 7.41 2.88 3.29
N PHE A 31 8.01 3.34 2.19
CA PHE A 31 7.37 3.33 0.88
C PHE A 31 7.50 1.97 0.19
N ALA A 32 8.42 1.12 0.64
CA ALA A 32 8.62 -0.20 0.06
C ALA A 32 7.33 -1.04 0.11
N GLY A 33 6.94 -1.59 -1.03
CA GLY A 33 5.75 -2.45 -1.14
C GLY A 33 4.41 -1.69 -1.16
N LEU A 34 4.42 -0.36 -1.23
CA LEU A 34 3.19 0.40 -1.46
C LEU A 34 2.71 0.23 -2.90
N HIS A 35 1.40 0.11 -3.06
CA HIS A 35 0.72 -0.05 -4.34
C HIS A 35 -0.04 1.23 -4.69
N GLY A 36 -0.10 1.59 -5.96
CA GLY A 36 -0.81 2.80 -6.36
C GLY A 36 -0.97 2.98 -7.86
N THR A 37 -1.45 4.16 -8.22
CA THR A 37 -1.58 4.64 -9.60
C THR A 37 -0.73 5.88 -9.83
N VAL A 38 -0.09 5.96 -10.98
CA VAL A 38 0.62 7.17 -11.40
C VAL A 38 -0.40 8.30 -11.66
N ASP A 39 -0.35 9.37 -10.87
CA ASP A 39 -1.20 10.55 -11.10
C ASP A 39 -0.52 11.54 -12.06
N GLN A 40 0.77 11.81 -11.87
CA GLN A 40 1.51 12.75 -12.71
C GLN A 40 2.98 12.33 -12.84
N VAL A 41 3.58 12.63 -13.99
CA VAL A 41 5.01 12.38 -14.27
C VAL A 41 5.67 13.73 -14.53
N TYR A 42 6.75 14.02 -13.81
CA TYR A 42 7.57 15.22 -13.97
C TYR A 42 8.84 14.85 -14.75
N GLU A 43 8.78 15.01 -16.08
CA GLU A 43 9.84 14.53 -16.98
C GLU A 43 11.17 15.28 -16.84
N GLU A 44 11.13 16.57 -16.46
CA GLU A 44 12.33 17.41 -16.35
C GLU A 44 13.21 17.02 -15.15
N GLU A 45 12.58 16.69 -14.02
CA GLU A 45 13.25 16.34 -12.76
C GLU A 45 13.41 14.82 -12.61
N GLY A 46 12.71 14.04 -13.43
CA GLY A 46 12.72 12.59 -13.37
C GLY A 46 11.98 12.05 -12.15
N GLU A 47 10.88 12.69 -11.77
CA GLU A 47 10.09 12.33 -10.58
C GLU A 47 8.68 11.88 -10.98
N VAL A 48 8.14 10.90 -10.26
CA VAL A 48 6.81 10.32 -10.52
C VAL A 48 5.93 10.47 -9.29
N CYS A 49 4.76 11.05 -9.50
CA CYS A 49 3.74 11.26 -8.49
C CYS A 49 2.78 10.07 -8.50
N VAL A 50 2.73 9.32 -7.41
CA VAL A 50 1.92 8.10 -7.27
C VAL A 50 0.85 8.32 -6.21
N GLU A 51 -0.41 8.20 -6.59
CA GLU A 51 -1.53 8.08 -5.67
C GLU A 51 -1.53 6.66 -5.09
N VAL A 52 -1.29 6.54 -3.80
CA VAL A 52 -1.18 5.26 -3.08
C VAL A 52 -2.56 4.77 -2.68
N ASP A 53 -2.78 3.47 -2.84
CA ASP A 53 -3.99 2.80 -2.38
C ASP A 53 -3.99 2.73 -0.85
N GLN A 54 -5.09 3.13 -0.21
CA GLN A 54 -5.20 3.13 1.26
C GLN A 54 -5.00 1.73 1.85
N ASP A 55 -5.45 0.69 1.14
CA ASP A 55 -5.32 -0.71 1.56
C ASP A 55 -3.86 -1.20 1.57
N SER A 56 -2.96 -0.49 0.88
CA SER A 56 -1.52 -0.80 0.87
C SER A 56 -0.73 -0.09 1.97
N LEU A 57 -1.34 0.91 2.64
CA LEU A 57 -0.69 1.64 3.71
C LEU A 57 -0.58 0.77 4.97
N PRO A 58 0.52 0.89 5.74
CA PRO A 58 0.57 0.30 7.06
C PRO A 58 -0.49 0.94 7.97
N GLU A 59 -1.08 0.14 8.86
CA GLU A 59 -2.19 0.54 9.76
C GLU A 59 -1.93 1.86 10.51
N SER A 60 -0.69 2.11 10.91
CA SER A 60 -0.31 3.35 11.61
C SER A 60 -0.42 4.61 10.74
N PHE A 61 -0.08 4.49 9.45
CA PHE A 61 -0.20 5.58 8.47
C PHE A 61 -1.64 5.74 7.99
N GLU A 62 -2.34 4.64 7.79
CA GLU A 62 -3.76 4.63 7.44
C GLU A 62 -4.59 5.38 8.51
N ARG A 63 -4.43 5.01 9.78
CA ARG A 63 -5.12 5.69 10.91
C ARG A 63 -4.81 7.18 10.96
N ARG A 64 -3.56 7.57 10.71
CA ARG A 64 -3.17 8.99 10.67
C ARG A 64 -3.82 9.71 9.51
N HIS A 65 -3.85 9.09 8.33
CA HIS A 65 -4.48 9.65 7.14
C HIS A 65 -5.98 9.87 7.35
N LEU A 66 -6.67 8.86 7.89
CA LEU A 66 -8.09 8.96 8.25
C LEU A 66 -8.35 10.05 9.29
N GLY A 67 -7.54 10.12 10.34
CA GLY A 67 -7.68 11.17 11.36
C GLY A 67 -7.47 12.59 10.81
N ILE A 68 -6.53 12.77 9.87
CA ILE A 68 -6.35 14.06 9.18
C ILE A 68 -7.55 14.36 8.29
N GLN A 69 -8.04 13.37 7.55
CA GLN A 69 -9.22 13.53 6.69
C GLN A 69 -10.45 13.97 7.50
N GLU A 70 -10.73 13.32 8.62
CA GLU A 70 -11.82 13.68 9.52
C GLU A 70 -11.64 15.09 10.09
N TYR A 71 -10.43 15.45 10.52
CA TYR A 71 -10.14 16.78 11.03
C TYR A 71 -10.36 17.87 9.97
N VAL A 72 -9.88 17.66 8.74
CA VAL A 72 -10.07 18.60 7.63
C VAL A 72 -11.55 18.70 7.26
N GLN A 73 -12.26 17.57 7.22
CA GLN A 73 -13.69 17.52 6.95
C GLN A 73 -14.48 18.29 8.02
N GLN A 74 -14.21 18.07 9.31
CA GLN A 74 -14.85 18.79 10.40
C GLN A 74 -14.55 20.28 10.35
N ARG A 75 -13.28 20.65 10.12
CA ARG A 75 -12.87 22.06 9.99
C ARG A 75 -13.60 22.75 8.85
N TRP A 76 -13.75 22.07 7.71
CA TRP A 76 -14.49 22.60 6.56
C TRP A 76 -15.99 22.71 6.86
N LEU A 77 -16.60 21.70 7.47
CA LEU A 77 -18.02 21.72 7.86
C LEU A 77 -18.34 22.80 8.92
N ASN A 78 -17.37 23.13 9.79
CA ASN A 78 -17.52 24.23 10.75
C ASN A 78 -17.30 25.60 10.12
N GLY A 79 -16.65 25.65 8.94
CA GLY A 79 -16.41 26.89 8.19
C GLY A 79 -17.57 27.31 7.28
N ILE A 80 -18.49 26.40 6.96
CA ILE A 80 -19.69 26.69 6.18
C ILE A 80 -20.84 27.14 7.08
N SER A 81 -21.77 27.93 6.54
CA SER A 81 -22.93 28.38 7.30
C SER A 81 -23.91 27.24 7.59
N GLU A 82 -24.71 27.37 8.66
CA GLU A 82 -25.74 26.38 9.03
C GLU A 82 -26.78 26.14 7.93
N HIS A 83 -27.02 27.14 7.09
CA HIS A 83 -27.93 27.04 5.94
C HIS A 83 -27.33 26.21 4.80
N GLU A 84 -26.04 26.41 4.50
CA GLU A 84 -25.32 25.63 3.49
C GLU A 84 -25.09 24.19 3.95
N ARG A 85 -24.80 23.99 5.24
CA ARG A 85 -24.61 22.65 5.81
C ARG A 85 -25.87 21.80 5.66
N ARG A 86 -27.07 22.35 5.89
CA ARG A 86 -28.35 21.63 5.72
C ARG A 86 -28.65 21.29 4.27
N ASN A 87 -28.29 22.17 3.34
CA ASN A 87 -28.52 21.97 1.91
C ASN A 87 -27.45 21.11 1.22
N LEU A 88 -26.35 20.79 1.91
CA LEU A 88 -25.29 19.96 1.35
C LEU A 88 -25.72 18.48 1.30
N PRO A 89 -25.71 17.84 0.12
CA PRO A 89 -25.94 16.41 0.00
C PRO A 89 -24.80 15.62 0.66
N GLU A 90 -25.11 14.42 1.16
CA GLU A 90 -24.19 13.60 1.95
C GLU A 90 -22.90 13.24 1.18
N GLU A 91 -23.00 13.00 -0.12
CA GLU A 91 -21.86 12.76 -1.01
C GLU A 91 -20.89 13.96 -1.04
N GLN A 92 -21.41 15.19 -1.06
CA GLN A 92 -20.59 16.39 -1.02
C GLN A 92 -20.02 16.67 0.36
N ARG A 93 -20.64 16.14 1.42
CA ARG A 93 -20.09 16.22 2.78
C ARG A 93 -18.88 15.29 2.93
N SER A 94 -18.78 14.22 2.14
CA SER A 94 -17.66 13.29 2.19
C SER A 94 -16.42 13.90 1.51
N LEU A 95 -15.40 14.16 2.32
CA LEU A 95 -14.11 14.64 1.82
C LEU A 95 -13.15 13.45 1.78
N ARG A 96 -12.68 13.07 0.60
CA ARG A 96 -11.63 12.04 0.45
C ARG A 96 -10.30 12.71 0.15
N LEU A 97 -9.34 12.55 1.07
CA LEU A 97 -7.96 12.97 0.85
C LEU A 97 -7.21 11.86 0.11
N LYS A 98 -6.52 12.25 -0.96
CA LYS A 98 -5.59 11.39 -1.68
C LYS A 98 -4.26 11.34 -0.93
N TYR A 99 -3.71 10.14 -0.76
CA TYR A 99 -2.35 9.98 -0.26
C TYR A 99 -1.42 9.85 -1.46
N THR A 100 -0.64 10.88 -1.73
CA THR A 100 0.22 10.93 -2.91
C THR A 100 1.67 11.04 -2.49
N ILE A 101 2.54 10.25 -3.11
CA ILE A 101 3.99 10.26 -2.87
C ILE A 101 4.75 10.58 -4.14
N MET A 102 5.90 11.23 -4.00
CA MET A 102 6.85 11.47 -5.09
C MET A 102 8.00 10.48 -4.97
N VAL A 103 8.27 9.76 -6.05
CA VAL A 103 9.30 8.71 -6.10
C VAL A 103 10.06 8.76 -7.41
N ALA A 104 11.28 8.22 -7.38
CA ALA A 104 12.08 8.07 -8.59
C ALA A 104 11.51 6.94 -9.49
N PRO A 105 11.60 7.07 -10.83
CA PRO A 105 11.10 6.07 -11.77
C PRO A 105 11.88 4.74 -11.68
N ASP A 106 13.11 4.76 -11.19
CA ASP A 106 13.91 3.55 -11.01
C ASP A 106 13.39 2.64 -9.89
N ASP A 107 12.62 3.20 -8.96
CA ASP A 107 12.05 2.48 -7.82
C ASP A 107 10.67 1.90 -8.09
N LEU A 108 10.08 2.23 -9.24
CA LEU A 108 8.74 1.80 -9.62
C LEU A 108 8.78 0.55 -10.51
N VAL A 109 7.87 -0.36 -10.23
CA VAL A 109 7.61 -1.54 -11.06
C VAL A 109 6.13 -1.54 -11.45
N PRO A 110 5.78 -1.71 -12.74
CA PRO A 110 4.38 -1.75 -13.16
C PRO A 110 3.69 -3.00 -12.62
N GLU A 111 2.61 -2.80 -11.87
CA GLU A 111 1.75 -3.87 -11.37
C GLU A 111 0.78 -4.29 -12.48
N GLY A 112 1.22 -5.22 -13.33
CA GLY A 112 0.37 -5.74 -14.39
C GLY A 112 0.83 -5.45 -15.82
N GLN A 113 2.12 -5.64 -16.11
CA GLN A 113 2.43 -6.35 -17.37
C GLN A 113 1.99 -7.83 -17.28
N ALA A 114 0.75 -8.07 -16.86
CA ALA A 114 0.01 -9.21 -17.34
C ALA A 114 -0.16 -8.96 -18.83
N LYS A 115 0.49 -9.83 -19.61
CA LYS A 115 0.33 -9.94 -21.06
C LYS A 115 -1.09 -9.53 -21.45
N LYS A 116 -1.23 -8.57 -22.37
CA LYS A 116 -2.41 -8.52 -23.24
C LYS A 116 -2.46 -9.83 -24.02
N SER A 117 -2.91 -10.91 -23.40
CA SER A 117 -3.31 -12.13 -24.09
C SER A 117 -4.62 -11.81 -24.80
N ARG A 118 -4.45 -11.63 -26.11
CA ARG A 118 -5.39 -11.80 -27.21
C ARG A 118 -6.73 -12.48 -26.83
N PRO A 119 -7.88 -11.99 -27.32
CA PRO A 119 -9.19 -12.57 -27.02
C PRO A 119 -9.25 -14.07 -27.34
N ALA A 120 -9.92 -14.79 -26.44
CA ALA A 120 -10.04 -16.24 -26.38
C ALA A 120 -10.59 -16.86 -27.68
N GLU A 121 -9.80 -17.74 -28.27
CA GLU A 121 -10.27 -18.73 -29.25
C GLU A 121 -10.51 -20.06 -28.51
N LYS A 122 -11.66 -20.64 -28.80
CA LYS A 122 -12.29 -21.82 -28.19
C LYS A 122 -11.32 -22.99 -27.97
N ALA A 123 -11.41 -23.63 -26.78
CA ALA A 123 -11.46 -25.08 -26.64
C ALA A 123 -11.74 -25.49 -25.17
N ALA A 124 -12.86 -26.15 -24.94
CA ALA A 124 -12.95 -27.28 -24.00
C ALA A 124 -12.95 -28.56 -24.88
N PRO A 125 -12.80 -29.80 -24.34
CA PRO A 125 -12.73 -30.23 -22.94
C PRO A 125 -11.58 -31.24 -22.66
N GLY A 126 -11.38 -31.64 -21.40
CA GLY A 126 -10.51 -32.80 -21.10
C GLY A 126 -10.12 -32.97 -19.64
N SER A 127 -10.77 -33.94 -18.99
CA SER A 127 -10.55 -34.52 -17.66
C SER A 127 -9.12 -35.03 -17.39
N GLY A 128 -8.68 -34.99 -16.12
CA GLY A 128 -7.51 -35.71 -15.65
C GLY A 128 -7.11 -35.42 -14.20
N GLU A 129 -7.55 -36.27 -13.28
CA GLU A 129 -7.06 -36.45 -11.90
C GLU A 129 -5.53 -36.62 -11.81
N GLY A 130 -4.92 -36.10 -10.74
CA GLY A 130 -3.49 -36.25 -10.45
C GLY A 130 -3.12 -35.84 -9.02
N THR A 131 -2.74 -36.81 -8.21
CA THR A 131 -2.69 -36.82 -6.74
C THR A 131 -1.27 -36.58 -6.17
N LYS A 132 -1.18 -35.74 -5.09
CA LYS A 132 -0.20 -35.71 -3.95
C LYS A 132 1.25 -35.18 -4.14
N PRO A 133 2.00 -34.82 -3.07
CA PRO A 133 1.66 -34.84 -1.63
C PRO A 133 1.90 -33.52 -0.84
N ALA A 134 1.32 -33.52 0.36
CA ALA A 134 1.32 -32.46 1.35
C ALA A 134 2.66 -32.33 2.12
N THR A 135 3.09 -31.09 2.33
CA THR A 135 4.10 -30.70 3.32
C THR A 135 3.48 -30.76 4.73
N PRO A 136 4.17 -31.32 5.74
CA PRO A 136 3.61 -31.44 7.09
C PRO A 136 3.47 -30.04 7.73
N ARG A 137 2.23 -29.66 8.03
CA ARG A 137 1.88 -28.47 8.81
C ARG A 137 2.21 -28.78 10.27
N LEU A 138 3.16 -28.05 10.84
CA LEU A 138 3.46 -28.04 12.28
C LEU A 138 2.16 -27.79 13.06
N GLN A 139 1.90 -28.63 14.08
CA GLN A 139 0.71 -28.55 14.91
C GLN A 139 0.90 -27.45 15.97
N GLU A 140 -0.17 -26.73 16.33
CA GLU A 140 -0.17 -25.61 17.30
C GLU A 140 0.45 -25.95 18.67
N THR A 141 0.51 -27.23 19.02
CA THR A 141 1.12 -27.75 20.25
C THR A 141 2.64 -27.57 20.30
N ASP A 142 3.32 -27.52 19.16
CA ASP A 142 4.79 -27.35 19.11
C ASP A 142 5.20 -25.86 19.21
N LEU A 143 4.30 -24.94 18.85
CA LEU A 143 4.52 -23.50 18.92
C LEU A 143 4.32 -22.96 20.35
N THR A 144 3.33 -23.50 21.06
CA THR A 144 3.00 -23.11 22.44
C THR A 144 4.11 -23.48 23.43
N ALA A 145 4.74 -24.65 23.27
CA ALA A 145 5.88 -25.06 24.10
C ALA A 145 7.13 -24.19 23.89
N ALA A 146 7.35 -23.68 22.67
CA ALA A 146 8.47 -22.79 22.36
C ALA A 146 8.24 -21.37 22.91
N GLU A 147 6.99 -20.89 22.93
CA GLU A 147 6.62 -19.59 23.48
C GLU A 147 6.73 -19.56 25.01
N GLU A 148 6.30 -20.62 25.71
CA GLU A 148 6.40 -20.72 27.17
C GLU A 148 7.87 -20.71 27.65
N ALA A 149 8.76 -21.42 26.95
CA ALA A 149 10.18 -21.43 27.27
C ALA A 149 10.84 -20.04 27.13
N TYR A 150 10.41 -19.26 26.13
CA TYR A 150 10.88 -17.90 25.91
C TYR A 150 10.39 -16.93 27.01
N PHE A 151 9.14 -17.06 27.45
CA PHE A 151 8.61 -16.23 28.53
C PHE A 151 9.23 -16.53 29.90
N GLU A 152 9.60 -17.78 30.17
CA GLU A 152 10.33 -18.13 31.39
C GLU A 152 11.75 -17.54 31.41
N GLU A 153 12.44 -17.53 30.26
CA GLU A 153 13.77 -16.93 30.18
C GLU A 153 13.73 -15.41 30.43
N ILE A 154 12.71 -14.72 29.91
CA ILE A 154 12.48 -13.29 30.16
C ILE A 154 12.19 -13.04 31.65
N ARG A 155 11.32 -13.85 32.27
CA ARG A 155 11.03 -13.71 33.71
C ARG A 155 12.26 -13.93 34.58
N ARG A 156 13.13 -14.87 34.18
CA ARG A 156 14.37 -15.16 34.91
C ARG A 156 15.37 -14.00 34.83
N ARG A 157 15.45 -13.32 33.69
CA ARG A 157 16.29 -12.12 33.51
C ARG A 157 15.74 -10.89 34.24
N ALA A 158 14.43 -10.80 34.44
CA ALA A 158 13.81 -9.67 35.13
C ALA A 158 13.94 -9.72 36.67
N ASN A 159 14.25 -10.89 37.24
CA ASN A 159 14.38 -11.13 38.68
C ASN A 159 15.84 -11.28 39.16
N GLN A 160 16.82 -10.99 38.30
CA GLN A 160 18.25 -10.85 38.64
C GLN A 160 18.64 -9.37 38.61
#